data_AF-A0A2G5B237-F1
#
_entry.id   AF-A0A2G5B237-F1
#
_cell.length_a   1.000
_cell.length_b   1.000
_cell.length_c   1.000
_cell.angle_alpha   90.00
_cell.angle_beta   90.00
_cell.angle_gamma   90.00
#
_symmetry.space_group_name_H-M   'P 1'
#
loop_
_entity.id
_entity.type
_entity.pdbx_description
1 polymer ?
#
loop_
_entity_poly.entity_id
_entity_poly.type
_entity_poly.pdbx_seq_one_letter_code
_entity_poly.pdbx_strand_id
1 'polypeptide(L)'
;MSVWCYIICVSRSPGTTAAHATTISSHGGMSNSPPSIRLSRRRNADTVNTGFEDSDSSDGSTMLTDSQRRESGLINTITVRDDGEPRYCHKCCAPKPDRAHHCSICDVCVLRMDHHCPWLGSQCVGFRTHKAFVLFLVYTALYTLLLFILAFFYYGLPLFNAAEFSYEDAGEIIMVLLLIFLAFLFSLLLIGFSAFHLYLVANNQTTLEHDGRNNYRVEGSNEIVWRSKINLFDLGHRKNFEQIFGTSRKLWFVPMYTTIGDGIRYPISFEHYNELQNTA
;
A
#
# COMPACT_ATOMS: atom_id res chain seq x y z
N MET A 1 16.70 9.51 -17.96
CA MET A 1 16.09 9.94 -16.68
C MET A 1 15.11 8.86 -16.25
N SER A 2 15.57 7.98 -15.36
CA SER A 2 14.94 6.70 -15.03
C SER A 2 13.65 6.90 -14.23
N VAL A 3 12.63 6.10 -14.55
CA VAL A 3 11.30 6.00 -13.90
C VAL A 3 11.37 5.94 -12.36
N TRP A 4 12.51 5.49 -11.83
CA TRP A 4 12.87 5.48 -10.41
C TRP A 4 12.89 6.85 -9.72
N CYS A 5 13.22 7.94 -10.43
CA CYS A 5 13.29 9.27 -9.81
C CYS A 5 11.89 9.84 -9.49
N TYR A 6 10.85 9.41 -10.21
CA TYR A 6 9.48 9.88 -10.00
C TYR A 6 8.81 9.23 -8.78
N ILE A 7 9.13 7.95 -8.51
CA ILE A 7 8.60 7.21 -7.35
C ILE A 7 9.09 7.83 -6.03
N ILE A 8 10.33 8.33 -5.99
CA ILE A 8 10.88 9.01 -4.81
C ILE A 8 10.22 10.38 -4.60
N CYS A 9 9.92 11.11 -5.68
CA CYS A 9 9.43 12.50 -5.61
C CYS A 9 8.00 12.61 -5.04
N VAL A 10 7.13 11.61 -5.26
CA VAL A 10 5.75 11.63 -4.76
C VAL A 10 5.67 11.46 -3.23
N SER A 11 6.75 11.07 -2.55
CA SER A 11 6.78 10.91 -1.08
C SER A 11 6.99 12.20 -0.27
N ARG A 12 7.37 13.32 -0.90
CA ARG A 12 7.56 14.60 -0.21
C ARG A 12 6.33 15.49 -0.35
N SER A 13 5.68 15.80 0.78
CA SER A 13 4.65 16.84 0.87
C SER A 13 5.26 18.23 0.58
N PRO A 14 4.60 19.11 -0.19
CA PRO A 14 4.88 20.53 -0.20
C PRO A 14 4.01 21.26 0.84
N GLY A 15 4.62 21.89 1.83
CA GLY A 15 3.91 22.87 2.68
C GLY A 15 4.45 23.02 4.09
N THR A 16 5.34 23.99 4.30
CA THR A 16 5.22 24.98 5.40
C THR A 16 6.10 26.17 5.05
N THR A 17 5.47 27.33 5.07
CA THR A 17 5.96 28.65 4.67
C THR A 17 6.91 29.27 5.68
N ALA A 18 7.91 29.98 5.15
CA ALA A 18 8.56 31.20 5.67
C ALA A 18 8.95 31.28 7.17
N ALA A 19 10.26 31.26 7.43
CA ALA A 19 10.86 32.01 8.53
C ALA A 19 12.24 32.53 8.11
N HIS A 20 12.53 33.76 8.54
CA HIS A 20 13.61 34.65 8.12
C HIS A 20 15.01 34.04 8.06
N ALA A 21 15.73 34.40 6.99
CA ALA A 21 17.18 34.25 6.89
C ALA A 21 17.89 35.26 7.79
N THR A 22 18.76 34.77 8.68
CA THR A 22 19.87 35.57 9.22
C THR A 22 21.15 34.72 9.09
N THR A 23 22.13 35.34 8.44
CA THR A 23 23.47 34.88 8.09
C THR A 23 24.27 34.37 9.29
N ILE A 24 25.12 33.35 9.11
CA ILE A 24 26.54 33.34 9.55
C ILE A 24 27.30 32.16 8.89
N SER A 25 28.57 32.47 8.62
CA SER A 25 29.66 31.90 7.82
C SER A 25 30.13 30.44 8.00
N SER A 26 30.55 29.87 6.86
CA SER A 26 31.77 29.07 6.56
C SER A 26 32.33 28.00 7.52
N HIS A 27 32.38 26.74 7.10
CA HIS A 27 33.57 26.07 6.54
C HIS A 27 33.26 24.59 6.21
N GLY A 28 33.90 24.09 5.14
CA GLY A 28 33.56 22.81 4.50
C GLY A 28 34.21 21.55 5.10
N GLY A 29 33.66 20.41 4.70
CA GLY A 29 34.20 19.07 4.89
C GLY A 29 33.22 18.03 4.32
N MET A 30 33.60 17.37 3.22
CA MET A 30 32.78 16.39 2.51
C MET A 30 32.77 15.04 3.24
N SER A 31 31.59 14.51 3.54
CA SER A 31 31.35 13.07 3.74
C SER A 31 29.94 12.71 3.26
N ASN A 32 29.85 11.90 2.21
CA ASN A 32 28.59 11.48 1.60
C ASN A 32 27.95 10.33 2.39
N SER A 33 26.96 10.68 3.21
CA SER A 33 25.99 9.77 3.83
C SER A 33 24.60 10.40 3.70
N PRO A 34 23.53 9.66 3.35
CA PRO A 34 22.19 10.25 3.27
C PRO A 34 21.70 10.63 4.68
N PRO A 35 21.07 11.80 4.87
CA PRO A 35 20.66 12.24 6.20
C PRO A 35 19.40 11.47 6.63
N SER A 36 19.54 10.68 7.69
CA SER A 36 18.42 10.17 8.46
C SER A 36 17.71 11.34 9.15
N ILE A 37 16.46 11.63 8.80
CA ILE A 37 15.62 12.52 9.61
C ILE A 37 15.22 11.74 10.87
N ARG A 38 16.08 11.79 11.89
CA ARG A 38 15.65 11.54 13.27
C ARG A 38 14.81 12.74 13.69
N LEU A 39 13.51 12.55 13.86
CA LEU A 39 12.74 13.42 14.74
C LEU A 39 13.21 13.13 16.17
N SER A 40 14.27 13.83 16.59
CA SER A 40 14.74 13.81 17.96
C SER A 40 13.63 14.39 18.85
N ARG A 41 13.10 13.53 19.70
CA ARG A 41 12.29 13.82 20.89
C ARG A 41 12.88 15.03 21.64
N ARG A 42 12.34 16.24 21.45
CA ARG A 42 12.56 17.34 22.39
C ARG A 42 11.58 17.17 23.54
N ARG A 43 12.10 16.66 24.66
CA ARG A 43 11.55 16.94 25.99
C ARG A 43 11.87 18.41 26.27
N ASN A 44 10.85 19.25 26.36
CA ASN A 44 10.94 20.43 27.21
C ASN A 44 10.19 20.11 28.49
N ALA A 45 10.99 19.89 29.54
CA ALA A 45 10.57 20.08 30.90
C ALA A 45 10.60 21.59 31.14
N ASP A 46 9.45 22.21 31.34
CA ASP A 46 9.34 23.51 31.98
C ASP A 46 8.34 23.36 33.13
N THR A 47 8.91 23.50 34.32
CA THR A 47 8.32 23.50 35.64
C THR A 47 7.31 24.65 35.77
N VAL A 48 6.05 24.33 36.03
CA VAL A 48 5.14 25.23 36.75
C VAL A 48 4.57 24.47 37.93
N ASN A 49 5.09 24.83 39.10
CA ASN A 49 4.62 24.41 40.40
C ASN A 49 3.38 25.23 40.76
N THR A 50 2.22 24.59 40.85
CA THR A 50 1.08 25.10 41.61
C THR A 50 0.55 23.94 42.44
N GLY A 51 0.89 23.94 43.72
CA GLY A 51 0.43 22.94 44.67
C GLY A 51 -1.07 23.06 44.92
N PHE A 52 -1.76 21.92 44.97
CA PHE A 52 -2.99 21.74 45.72
C PHE A 52 -3.19 20.24 46.03
N GLU A 53 -2.98 19.93 47.30
CA GLU A 53 -3.53 18.87 48.17
C GLU A 53 -3.91 17.47 47.60
N ASP A 54 -3.37 16.45 48.29
CA ASP A 54 -3.69 15.02 48.15
C ASP A 54 -5.15 14.71 48.51
N SER A 55 -5.85 13.96 47.65
CA SER A 55 -6.99 13.13 48.05
C SER A 55 -7.12 11.89 47.16
N ASP A 56 -7.08 10.73 47.81
CA ASP A 56 -7.48 9.41 47.30
C ASP A 56 -8.77 9.44 46.46
N SER A 57 -8.77 8.82 45.27
CA SER A 57 -9.92 8.04 44.76
C SER A 57 -9.64 7.43 43.38
N SER A 58 -9.72 6.10 43.30
CA SER A 58 -10.21 5.27 42.19
C SER A 58 -10.20 5.87 40.77
N ASP A 59 -9.19 5.53 39.97
CA ASP A 59 -9.16 5.91 38.55
C ASP A 59 -10.06 4.98 37.70
N GLY A 60 -11.34 5.33 37.66
CA GLY A 60 -12.26 4.84 36.65
C GLY A 60 -12.01 5.61 35.36
N SER A 61 -11.39 4.95 34.36
CA SER A 61 -11.22 5.53 33.03
C SER A 61 -12.60 5.93 32.49
N THR A 62 -12.89 7.22 32.49
CA THR A 62 -14.18 7.74 32.04
C THR A 62 -14.23 7.55 30.53
N MET A 63 -14.98 6.55 30.08
CA MET A 63 -15.19 6.32 28.64
C MET A 63 -15.90 7.53 28.05
N LEU A 64 -15.29 8.15 27.04
CA LEU A 64 -15.89 9.24 26.28
C LEU A 64 -17.25 8.78 25.71
N THR A 65 -18.28 9.61 25.87
CA THR A 65 -19.62 9.31 25.37
C THR A 65 -19.64 9.28 23.83
N ASP A 66 -20.60 8.59 23.22
CA ASP A 66 -20.75 8.53 21.76
C ASP A 66 -20.90 9.93 21.12
N SER A 67 -21.47 10.89 21.86
CA SER A 67 -21.53 12.31 21.46
C SER A 67 -20.15 13.00 21.46
N GLN A 68 -19.31 12.76 22.47
CA GLN A 68 -17.95 13.30 22.56
C GLN A 68 -17.00 12.65 21.53
N ARG A 69 -17.25 11.38 21.16
CA ARG A 69 -16.55 10.70 20.05
C ARG A 69 -16.87 11.33 18.69
N ARG A 70 -18.13 11.73 18.45
CA ARG A 70 -18.56 12.38 17.21
C ARG A 70 -18.00 13.79 17.04
N GLU A 71 -17.81 14.54 18.12
CA GLU A 71 -17.21 15.89 18.09
C GLU A 71 -15.68 15.92 18.05
N SER A 72 -14.98 14.88 18.51
CA SER A 72 -13.51 14.84 18.63
C SER A 72 -12.74 14.54 17.35
N GLY A 73 -13.42 14.47 16.19
CA GLY A 73 -12.76 14.18 14.91
C GLY A 73 -12.17 12.76 14.82
N LEU A 74 -12.60 11.84 15.70
CA LEU A 74 -12.24 10.44 15.61
C LEU A 74 -12.72 9.91 14.25
N ILE A 75 -11.83 9.28 13.49
CA ILE A 75 -12.16 8.69 12.20
C ILE A 75 -13.29 7.67 12.45
N ASN A 76 -14.50 7.94 11.93
CA ASN A 76 -15.59 6.97 11.95
C ASN A 76 -15.19 5.79 11.05
N THR A 77 -14.58 4.77 11.64
CA THR A 77 -14.18 3.54 10.96
C THR A 77 -15.29 2.51 11.08
N ILE A 78 -15.67 1.89 9.97
CA ILE A 78 -16.64 0.79 9.98
C ILE A 78 -16.00 -0.52 10.46
N THR A 79 -14.68 -0.68 10.28
CA THR A 79 -13.95 -1.86 10.72
C THR A 79 -13.56 -1.79 12.20
N VAL A 80 -13.85 -2.86 12.95
CA VAL A 80 -13.53 -2.98 14.37
C VAL A 80 -12.58 -4.16 14.64
N ARG A 81 -12.05 -4.20 15.86
CA ARG A 81 -11.23 -5.32 16.39
C ARG A 81 -12.11 -6.51 16.79
N ASP A 82 -11.47 -7.59 17.23
CA ASP A 82 -12.15 -8.81 17.73
C ASP A 82 -12.88 -8.62 19.08
N ASP A 83 -12.59 -7.53 19.79
CA ASP A 83 -13.29 -7.09 21.01
C ASP A 83 -14.39 -6.05 20.72
N GLY A 84 -14.57 -5.68 19.45
CA GLY A 84 -15.57 -4.72 19.00
C GLY A 84 -15.14 -3.26 19.14
N GLU A 85 -13.99 -2.99 19.75
CA GLU A 85 -13.45 -1.65 19.88
C GLU A 85 -12.85 -1.13 18.56
N PRO A 86 -12.73 0.20 18.39
CA PRO A 86 -12.06 0.77 17.23
C PRO A 86 -10.65 0.25 17.07
N ARG A 87 -10.22 0.16 15.82
CA ARG A 87 -8.88 -0.31 15.50
C ARG A 87 -7.85 0.77 15.89
N TYR A 88 -6.90 0.39 16.74
CA TYR A 88 -5.81 1.25 17.21
C TYR A 88 -4.45 0.59 16.99
N CYS A 89 -3.42 1.38 16.72
CA CYS A 89 -2.04 0.92 16.64
C CYS A 89 -1.26 1.37 17.88
N HIS A 90 -0.92 0.43 18.76
CA HIS A 90 -0.12 0.74 19.95
C HIS A 90 1.33 1.14 19.61
N LYS A 91 1.91 0.62 18.52
CA LYS A 91 3.28 0.96 18.10
C LYS A 91 3.39 2.39 17.56
N CYS A 92 2.42 2.81 16.75
CA CYS A 92 2.38 4.16 16.20
C CYS A 92 1.63 5.16 17.08
N CYS A 93 1.03 4.70 18.19
CA CYS A 93 0.18 5.48 19.09
C CYS A 93 -0.91 6.29 18.35
N ALA A 94 -1.59 5.65 17.38
CA ALA A 94 -2.58 6.31 16.54
C ALA A 94 -3.77 5.39 16.22
N PRO A 95 -4.99 5.96 16.04
CA PRO A 95 -6.12 5.22 15.50
C PRO A 95 -5.80 4.72 14.08
N LYS A 96 -6.23 3.50 13.75
CA LYS A 96 -6.06 2.92 12.42
C LYS A 96 -7.29 3.23 11.59
N PRO A 97 -7.16 3.99 10.48
CA PRO A 97 -8.24 4.12 9.51
C PRO A 97 -8.67 2.75 8.96
N ASP A 98 -9.83 2.71 8.33
CA ASP A 98 -10.26 1.54 7.58
C ASP A 98 -9.19 1.13 6.57
N ARG A 99 -8.98 -0.18 6.39
CA ARG A 99 -8.00 -0.77 5.44
C ARG A 99 -6.52 -0.46 5.75
N ALA A 100 -6.20 0.30 6.78
CA ALA A 100 -4.81 0.59 7.16
C ALA A 100 -4.22 -0.52 8.05
N HIS A 101 -2.99 -0.95 7.81
CA HIS A 101 -2.31 -1.96 8.65
C HIS A 101 -0.92 -1.48 9.08
N HIS A 102 -0.44 -1.95 10.24
CA HIS A 102 0.92 -1.65 10.68
C HIS A 102 1.88 -2.67 10.09
N CYS A 103 2.85 -2.21 9.31
CA CYS A 103 3.95 -3.04 8.85
C CYS A 103 5.06 -3.01 9.90
N SER A 104 5.40 -4.16 10.47
CA SER A 104 6.51 -4.28 11.44
C SER A 104 7.89 -4.06 10.84
N ILE A 105 8.05 -4.28 9.53
CA ILE A 105 9.32 -4.11 8.82
C ILE A 105 9.57 -2.63 8.51
N CYS A 106 8.54 -1.92 8.03
CA CYS A 106 8.62 -0.48 7.79
C CYS A 106 8.40 0.36 9.07
N ASP A 107 8.00 -0.28 10.17
CA ASP A 107 7.64 0.31 11.47
C ASP A 107 6.67 1.50 11.38
N VAL A 108 5.67 1.37 10.50
CA VAL A 108 4.68 2.43 10.24
C VAL A 108 3.32 1.85 9.86
N CYS A 109 2.25 2.58 10.17
CA CYS A 109 0.94 2.30 9.63
C CYS A 109 0.85 2.73 8.16
N VAL A 110 0.53 1.78 7.29
CA VAL A 110 0.37 1.97 5.85
C VAL A 110 -1.11 2.02 5.53
N LEU A 111 -1.56 3.12 4.91
CA LEU A 111 -2.94 3.28 4.44
C LEU A 111 -3.22 2.30 3.30
N ARG A 112 -4.40 1.66 3.31
CA ARG A 112 -4.78 0.60 2.35
C ARG A 112 -3.62 -0.35 2.07
N MET A 113 -3.05 -0.91 3.13
CA MET A 113 -1.87 -1.76 3.01
C MET A 113 -2.23 -3.00 2.21
N ASP A 114 -1.46 -3.29 1.18
CA ASP A 114 -1.56 -4.53 0.43
C ASP A 114 -0.55 -5.53 0.99
N HIS A 115 0.75 -5.27 0.81
CA HIS A 115 1.79 -6.10 1.38
C HIS A 115 3.11 -5.34 1.53
N HIS A 116 4.04 -5.91 2.30
CA HIS A 116 5.44 -5.49 2.28
C HIS A 116 6.15 -6.21 1.15
N CYS A 117 6.71 -5.47 0.19
CA CYS A 117 7.38 -6.06 -0.97
C CYS A 117 8.91 -5.97 -0.82
N PRO A 118 9.62 -7.08 -0.62
CA PRO A 118 11.09 -7.08 -0.57
C PRO A 118 11.73 -6.62 -1.89
N TRP A 119 11.07 -6.92 -3.01
CA TRP A 119 11.57 -6.70 -4.37
C TRP A 119 11.57 -5.23 -4.80
N LEU A 120 10.73 -4.40 -4.18
CA LEU A 120 10.64 -2.97 -4.46
C LEU A 120 11.40 -2.14 -3.41
N GLY A 121 12.67 -2.50 -3.18
CA GLY A 121 13.53 -1.80 -2.25
C GLY A 121 13.06 -1.91 -0.79
N SER A 122 12.42 -3.02 -0.43
CA SER A 122 11.85 -3.26 0.90
C SER A 122 10.85 -2.17 1.33
N GLN A 123 9.88 -1.90 0.46
CA GLN A 123 8.83 -0.91 0.71
C GLN A 123 7.44 -1.56 0.70
N CYS A 124 6.51 -0.95 1.43
CA CYS A 124 5.12 -1.37 1.41
C CYS A 124 4.39 -0.89 0.15
N VAL A 125 3.60 -1.79 -0.42
CA VAL A 125 2.56 -1.48 -1.40
C VAL A 125 1.31 -1.07 -0.60
N GLY A 126 0.83 0.14 -0.85
CA GLY A 126 -0.36 0.66 -0.17
C GLY A 126 -1.01 1.78 -0.97
N PHE A 127 -1.88 2.57 -0.33
CA PHE A 127 -2.73 3.58 -1.00
C PHE A 127 -2.01 4.41 -2.08
N ARG A 128 -0.83 4.97 -1.77
CA ARG A 128 -0.12 5.87 -2.69
C ARG A 128 0.73 5.17 -3.75
N THR A 129 1.09 3.91 -3.53
CA THR A 129 2.02 3.14 -4.39
C THR A 129 1.32 2.02 -5.16
N HIS A 130 0.07 1.69 -4.82
CA HIS A 130 -0.66 0.56 -5.40
C HIS A 130 -0.78 0.65 -6.92
N LYS A 131 -1.15 1.81 -7.48
CA LYS A 131 -1.22 2.00 -8.94
C LYS A 131 0.13 1.73 -9.62
N ALA A 132 1.21 2.29 -9.07
CA ALA A 132 2.54 2.13 -9.61
C ALA A 132 3.00 0.67 -9.58
N PHE A 133 2.66 -0.05 -8.49
CA PHE A 133 2.92 -1.48 -8.36
C PHE A 133 2.17 -2.31 -9.41
N VAL A 134 0.86 -2.09 -9.60
CA VAL A 134 0.07 -2.83 -10.61
C VAL A 134 0.61 -2.57 -12.02
N LEU A 135 0.95 -1.32 -12.34
CA LEU A 135 1.57 -0.99 -13.63
C LEU A 135 2.94 -1.63 -13.79
N PHE A 136 3.77 -1.64 -12.74
CA PHE A 136 5.05 -2.34 -12.75
C PHE A 136 4.88 -3.83 -13.06
N LEU A 137 3.92 -4.52 -12.44
CA LEU A 137 3.65 -5.93 -12.72
C LEU A 137 3.24 -6.14 -14.19
N VAL A 138 2.24 -5.38 -14.66
CA VAL A 138 1.74 -5.52 -16.03
C VAL A 138 2.83 -5.24 -17.06
N TYR A 139 3.60 -4.16 -16.90
CA TYR A 139 4.66 -3.85 -17.85
C TYR A 139 5.81 -4.85 -17.80
N THR A 140 6.18 -5.33 -16.62
CA THR A 140 7.23 -6.35 -16.50
C THR A 140 6.77 -7.66 -17.14
N ALA A 141 5.51 -8.07 -16.93
CA ALA A 141 4.93 -9.25 -17.57
C ALA A 141 4.93 -9.16 -19.10
N LEU A 142 4.49 -8.02 -19.65
CA LEU A 142 4.50 -7.78 -21.10
C LEU A 142 5.92 -7.75 -21.66
N TYR A 143 6.86 -7.14 -20.93
CA TYR A 143 8.26 -7.08 -21.33
C TYR A 143 8.91 -8.48 -21.36
N THR A 144 8.71 -9.29 -20.31
CA THR A 144 9.25 -10.65 -20.28
C THR A 144 8.60 -11.55 -21.33
N LEU A 145 7.31 -11.35 -21.62
CA LEU A 145 6.62 -12.07 -22.70
C LEU A 145 7.22 -11.71 -24.06
N LEU A 146 7.44 -10.42 -24.31
CA LEU A 146 8.06 -9.95 -25.54
C LEU A 146 9.48 -10.54 -25.70
N LEU A 147 10.29 -10.52 -24.64
CA LEU A 147 11.64 -11.13 -24.68
C LEU A 147 11.59 -12.62 -24.97
N PHE A 148 10.67 -13.36 -24.35
CA PHE A 148 10.48 -14.78 -24.62
C PHE A 148 10.12 -15.02 -26.10
N ILE A 149 9.15 -14.28 -26.64
CA ILE A 149 8.72 -14.39 -28.04
C ILE A 149 9.92 -14.11 -28.96
N LEU A 150 10.60 -12.97 -28.78
CA LEU A 150 11.73 -12.60 -29.62
C LEU A 150 12.87 -13.63 -29.55
N ALA A 151 13.22 -14.09 -28.36
CA ALA A 151 14.27 -15.08 -28.18
C ALA A 151 13.90 -16.44 -28.80
N PHE A 152 12.65 -16.86 -28.65
CA PHE A 152 12.14 -18.09 -29.25
C PHE A 152 12.17 -18.03 -30.78
N PHE A 153 11.68 -16.94 -31.38
CA PHE A 153 11.66 -16.82 -32.85
C PHE A 153 13.05 -16.64 -33.45
N TYR A 154 13.92 -15.85 -32.82
CA TYR A 154 15.23 -15.52 -33.39
C TYR A 154 16.29 -16.60 -33.12
N TYR A 155 16.29 -17.21 -31.93
CA TYR A 155 17.30 -18.21 -31.55
C TYR A 155 16.71 -19.62 -31.41
N GLY A 156 15.49 -19.76 -30.88
CA GLY A 156 14.86 -21.07 -30.67
C GLY A 156 14.48 -21.78 -31.97
N LEU A 157 13.72 -21.12 -32.86
CA LEU A 157 13.24 -21.74 -34.10
C LEU A 157 14.37 -22.20 -35.04
N PRO A 158 15.44 -21.42 -35.29
CA PRO A 158 16.55 -21.91 -36.09
C PRO A 158 17.22 -23.13 -35.48
N LEU A 159 17.35 -23.16 -34.15
CA LEU A 159 17.87 -24.32 -33.42
C LEU A 159 16.96 -25.55 -33.63
N PHE A 160 15.64 -25.43 -33.46
CA PHE A 160 14.73 -26.56 -33.68
C PHE A 160 14.75 -27.11 -35.11
N ASN A 161 15.10 -26.29 -36.10
CA ASN A 161 15.14 -26.66 -37.52
C ASN A 161 16.54 -27.05 -38.01
N ALA A 162 17.58 -26.95 -37.17
CA ALA A 162 18.93 -27.31 -37.56
C ALA A 162 19.06 -28.84 -37.66
N ALA A 163 19.59 -29.32 -38.78
CA ALA A 163 19.77 -30.75 -39.05
C ALA A 163 20.99 -31.34 -38.34
N GLU A 164 22.03 -30.54 -38.11
CA GLU A 164 23.27 -30.94 -37.44
C GLU A 164 23.79 -29.81 -36.55
N PHE A 165 24.34 -30.17 -35.39
CA PHE A 165 24.98 -29.24 -34.45
C PHE A 165 26.45 -29.60 -34.29
N SER A 166 27.33 -28.60 -34.35
CA SER A 166 28.73 -28.77 -33.97
C SER A 166 28.85 -28.88 -32.45
N TYR A 167 29.75 -29.74 -31.96
CA TYR A 167 30.05 -29.86 -30.54
C TYR A 167 30.69 -28.59 -29.96
N GLU A 168 31.37 -27.81 -30.81
CA GLU A 168 32.01 -26.55 -30.40
C GLU A 168 30.98 -25.48 -29.97
N ASP A 169 29.74 -25.57 -30.48
CA ASP A 169 28.66 -24.61 -30.19
C ASP A 169 27.77 -25.04 -29.00
N ALA A 170 28.00 -26.23 -28.44
CA ALA A 170 27.09 -26.84 -27.47
C ALA A 170 26.87 -25.96 -26.21
N GLY A 171 27.91 -25.28 -25.74
CA GLY A 171 27.81 -24.39 -24.59
C GLY A 171 26.90 -23.19 -24.83
N GLU A 172 27.02 -22.56 -26.00
CA GLU A 172 26.20 -21.40 -26.39
C GLU A 172 24.74 -21.82 -26.58
N ILE A 173 24.51 -22.96 -27.24
CA ILE A 173 23.18 -23.54 -27.44
C ILE A 173 22.49 -23.80 -26.10
N ILE A 174 23.18 -24.43 -25.15
CA ILE A 174 22.64 -24.70 -23.81
C ILE A 174 22.26 -23.40 -23.10
N MET A 175 23.11 -22.37 -23.15
CA MET A 175 22.84 -21.07 -22.53
C MET A 175 21.63 -20.38 -23.17
N VAL A 176 21.51 -20.41 -24.49
CA VAL A 176 20.36 -19.84 -25.22
C VAL A 176 19.06 -20.56 -24.83
N LEU A 177 19.06 -21.89 -24.80
CA LEU A 177 17.90 -22.69 -24.39
C LEU A 177 17.50 -22.39 -22.94
N LEU A 178 18.47 -22.30 -22.04
CA LEU A 178 18.25 -21.94 -20.64
C LEU A 178 17.63 -20.54 -20.51
N LEU A 179 18.13 -19.56 -21.27
CA LEU A 179 17.59 -18.19 -21.27
C LEU A 179 16.15 -18.13 -21.79
N ILE A 180 15.85 -18.84 -22.89
CA ILE A 180 14.48 -18.93 -23.43
C ILE A 180 13.54 -19.57 -22.40
N PHE A 181 13.98 -20.66 -21.76
CA PHE A 181 13.21 -21.34 -20.73
C PHE A 181 12.96 -20.46 -19.50
N LEU A 182 13.99 -19.78 -19.00
CA LEU A 182 13.84 -18.83 -17.89
C LEU A 182 12.89 -17.68 -18.26
N ALA A 183 13.04 -17.09 -19.45
CA ALA A 183 12.15 -16.03 -19.93
C ALA A 183 10.68 -16.48 -20.01
N PHE A 184 10.44 -17.70 -20.48
CA PHE A 184 9.11 -18.32 -20.49
C PHE A 184 8.54 -18.44 -19.08
N LEU A 185 9.29 -19.02 -18.14
CA LEU A 185 8.84 -19.22 -16.76
C LEU A 185 8.55 -17.89 -16.06
N PHE A 186 9.44 -16.92 -16.17
CA PHE A 186 9.24 -15.59 -15.60
C PHE A 186 8.02 -14.88 -16.20
N SER A 187 7.84 -14.97 -17.53
CA SER A 187 6.66 -14.43 -18.19
C SER A 187 5.38 -15.06 -17.67
N LEU A 188 5.32 -16.39 -17.59
CA LEU A 188 4.14 -17.10 -17.11
C LEU A 188 3.77 -16.71 -15.68
N LEU A 189 4.76 -16.69 -14.77
CA LEU A 189 4.58 -16.30 -13.38
C LEU A 189 4.09 -14.85 -13.25
N LEU A 190 4.73 -13.91 -13.96
CA LEU A 190 4.37 -12.50 -13.89
C LEU A 190 3.01 -12.19 -14.52
N ILE A 191 2.61 -12.90 -15.58
CA ILE A 191 1.26 -12.79 -16.16
C ILE A 191 0.21 -13.25 -15.14
N GLY A 192 0.41 -14.41 -14.50
CA GLY A 192 -0.49 -14.92 -13.47
C GLY A 192 -0.59 -13.96 -12.28
N PHE A 193 0.55 -13.46 -11.79
CA PHE A 193 0.58 -12.51 -10.67
C PHE A 193 -0.06 -11.16 -11.03
N SER A 194 0.17 -10.66 -12.25
CA SER A 194 -0.50 -9.46 -12.75
C SER A 194 -2.02 -9.65 -12.86
N ALA A 195 -2.47 -10.80 -13.37
CA ALA A 195 -3.89 -11.12 -13.48
C ALA A 195 -4.57 -11.17 -12.10
N PHE A 196 -3.92 -11.77 -11.11
CA PHE A 196 -4.41 -11.78 -9.73
C PHE A 196 -4.55 -10.37 -9.16
N HIS A 197 -3.53 -9.51 -9.28
CA HIS A 197 -3.65 -8.14 -8.78
C HIS A 197 -4.68 -7.31 -9.57
N LEU A 198 -4.83 -7.51 -10.87
CA LEU A 198 -5.90 -6.88 -11.65
C LEU A 198 -7.28 -7.33 -11.19
N TYR A 199 -7.44 -8.61 -10.83
CA TYR A 199 -8.66 -9.12 -10.19
C TYR A 199 -8.92 -8.41 -8.85
N LEU A 200 -7.92 -8.26 -8.00
CA LEU A 200 -8.08 -7.54 -6.73
C LEU A 200 -8.48 -6.07 -6.95
N VAL A 201 -7.87 -5.39 -7.92
CA VAL A 201 -8.27 -4.04 -8.32
C VAL A 201 -9.73 -4.01 -8.79
N ALA A 202 -10.14 -4.95 -9.64
CA ALA A 202 -11.49 -5.02 -10.16
C ALA A 202 -12.55 -5.27 -9.07
N ASN A 203 -12.17 -5.87 -7.95
CA ASN A 203 -13.05 -6.10 -6.79
C ASN A 203 -12.77 -5.11 -5.63
N ASN A 204 -11.91 -4.11 -5.82
CA ASN A 204 -11.49 -3.15 -4.78
C ASN A 204 -11.01 -3.80 -3.48
N GLN A 205 -10.26 -4.90 -3.57
CA GLN A 205 -9.64 -5.56 -2.43
C GLN A 205 -8.13 -5.34 -2.43
N THR A 206 -7.53 -5.43 -1.26
CA THR A 206 -6.09 -5.70 -1.06
C THR A 206 -5.88 -7.19 -0.84
N THR A 207 -4.64 -7.68 -0.95
CA THR A 207 -4.30 -9.06 -0.61
C THR A 207 -4.69 -9.42 0.83
N LEU A 208 -4.48 -8.50 1.79
CA LEU A 208 -4.87 -8.70 3.19
C LEU A 208 -6.39 -8.85 3.36
N GLU A 209 -7.17 -8.11 2.58
CA GLU A 209 -8.64 -8.18 2.63
C GLU A 209 -9.19 -9.40 1.90
N HIS A 210 -8.50 -9.87 0.86
CA HIS A 210 -8.89 -11.06 0.13
C HIS A 210 -8.73 -12.34 0.97
N ASP A 211 -7.60 -12.44 1.69
CA ASP A 211 -7.31 -13.58 2.57
C ASP A 211 -7.97 -13.43 3.95
N GLY A 212 -8.27 -12.20 4.34
CA GLY A 212 -8.80 -11.82 5.64
C GLY A 212 -10.32 -11.90 5.77
N ARG A 213 -10.78 -11.71 7.00
CA ARG A 213 -12.19 -11.41 7.30
C ARG A 213 -12.23 -10.18 8.18
N ASN A 214 -13.22 -9.34 7.96
CA ASN A 214 -13.37 -8.10 8.71
C ASN A 214 -14.51 -8.22 9.72
N ASN A 215 -14.35 -7.55 10.85
CA ASN A 215 -15.45 -7.29 11.77
C ASN A 215 -15.97 -5.90 11.46
N TYR A 216 -17.28 -5.77 11.28
CA TYR A 216 -17.91 -4.49 10.93
C TYR A 216 -18.90 -4.08 12.01
N ARG A 217 -18.85 -2.81 12.41
CA ARG A 217 -19.88 -2.20 13.26
C ARG A 217 -20.95 -1.58 12.38
N VAL A 218 -22.21 -1.93 12.63
CA VAL A 218 -23.34 -1.35 11.89
C VAL A 218 -23.60 0.06 12.40
N GLU A 219 -23.67 1.04 11.49
CA GLU A 219 -23.92 2.42 11.87
C GLU A 219 -25.37 2.59 12.37
N GLY A 220 -25.52 3.24 13.52
CA GLY A 220 -26.84 3.45 14.15
C GLY A 220 -27.30 2.31 15.06
N SER A 221 -26.52 1.23 15.20
CA SER A 221 -26.72 0.19 16.21
C SER A 221 -25.42 -0.11 16.96
N ASN A 222 -25.51 -0.85 18.07
CA ASN A 222 -24.33 -1.39 18.77
C ASN A 222 -23.96 -2.80 18.27
N GLU A 223 -24.49 -3.19 17.12
CA GLU A 223 -24.34 -4.52 16.55
C GLU A 223 -23.04 -4.65 15.76
N ILE A 224 -22.42 -5.82 15.88
CA ILE A 224 -21.16 -6.12 15.21
C ILE A 224 -21.34 -7.41 14.42
N VAL A 225 -21.07 -7.33 13.12
CA VAL A 225 -20.99 -8.50 12.26
C VAL A 225 -19.56 -9.00 12.27
N TRP A 226 -19.36 -10.17 12.88
CA TRP A 226 -18.05 -10.77 13.06
C TRP A 226 -17.61 -11.57 11.85
N ARG A 227 -16.32 -11.49 11.52
CA ARG A 227 -15.67 -12.31 10.49
C ARG A 227 -16.43 -12.35 9.16
N SER A 228 -16.98 -11.21 8.76
CA SER A 228 -17.70 -11.08 7.50
C SER A 228 -16.74 -11.17 6.31
N LYS A 229 -17.19 -11.90 5.28
CA LYS A 229 -16.54 -11.94 3.96
C LYS A 229 -17.11 -10.87 3.01
N ILE A 230 -18.14 -10.14 3.43
CA ILE A 230 -18.76 -9.10 2.62
C ILE A 230 -17.73 -7.99 2.36
N ASN A 231 -17.57 -7.66 1.09
CA ASN A 231 -16.66 -6.62 0.65
C ASN A 231 -17.41 -5.28 0.51
N LEU A 232 -17.52 -4.55 1.62
CA LEU A 232 -18.21 -3.26 1.65
C LEU A 232 -17.61 -2.23 0.68
N PHE A 233 -16.35 -2.38 0.28
CA PHE A 233 -15.65 -1.42 -0.57
C PHE A 233 -15.82 -1.70 -2.08
N ASP A 234 -16.46 -2.79 -2.47
CA ASP A 234 -16.74 -3.09 -3.87
C ASP A 234 -17.93 -2.26 -4.40
N LEU A 235 -17.62 -1.31 -5.28
CA LEU A 235 -18.56 -0.37 -5.91
C LEU A 235 -18.93 -0.79 -7.35
N GLY A 236 -18.53 -1.99 -7.78
CA GLY A 236 -18.56 -2.46 -9.15
C GLY A 236 -17.26 -2.17 -9.92
N HIS A 237 -16.92 -3.08 -10.86
CA HIS A 237 -15.61 -3.17 -11.50
C HIS A 237 -15.03 -1.85 -12.02
N ARG A 238 -15.83 -1.03 -12.71
CA ARG A 238 -15.36 0.24 -13.25
C ARG A 238 -15.02 1.25 -12.16
N LYS A 239 -15.91 1.43 -11.18
CA LYS A 239 -15.69 2.38 -10.08
C LYS A 239 -14.52 1.94 -9.22
N ASN A 240 -14.38 0.64 -8.99
CA ASN A 240 -13.24 0.03 -8.29
C ASN A 240 -11.91 0.32 -8.99
N PHE A 241 -11.87 0.14 -10.31
CA PHE A 241 -10.69 0.46 -11.10
C PHE A 241 -10.36 1.97 -11.01
N GLU A 242 -11.38 2.83 -11.15
CA GLU A 242 -11.23 4.29 -11.04
C GLU A 242 -10.73 4.72 -9.64
N GLN A 243 -11.04 4.01 -8.55
CA GLN A 243 -10.47 4.32 -7.22
C GLN A 243 -8.94 4.29 -7.23
N ILE A 244 -8.32 3.38 -7.99
CA ILE A 244 -6.85 3.22 -8.04
C ILE A 244 -6.24 4.04 -9.17
N PHE A 245 -6.81 3.94 -10.37
CA PHE A 245 -6.24 4.49 -11.60
C PHE A 245 -6.72 5.92 -11.90
N GLY A 246 -7.70 6.43 -11.15
CA GLY A 246 -8.28 7.74 -11.34
C GLY A 246 -9.32 7.77 -12.47
N THR A 247 -10.01 8.90 -12.57
CA THR A 247 -11.08 9.12 -13.57
C THR A 247 -10.56 9.39 -14.98
N SER A 248 -9.33 9.91 -15.10
CA SER A 248 -8.73 10.24 -16.39
C SER A 248 -8.14 9.01 -17.08
N ARG A 249 -8.85 8.50 -18.10
CA ARG A 249 -8.44 7.33 -18.89
C ARG A 249 -7.06 7.47 -19.54
N LYS A 250 -6.68 8.69 -19.93
CA LYS A 250 -5.37 8.98 -20.54
C LYS A 250 -4.20 8.69 -19.60
N LEU A 251 -4.44 8.71 -18.28
CA LEU A 251 -3.42 8.51 -17.25
C LEU A 251 -3.44 7.09 -16.68
N TRP A 252 -4.32 6.20 -17.14
CA TRP A 252 -4.41 4.83 -16.62
C TRP A 252 -3.10 4.07 -16.84
N PHE A 253 -2.50 4.21 -18.02
CA PHE A 253 -1.27 3.53 -18.41
C PHE A 253 -0.02 4.38 -18.17
N VAL A 254 -0.08 5.31 -17.21
CA VAL A 254 1.07 6.17 -16.87
C VAL A 254 1.33 6.04 -15.38
N PRO A 255 2.59 5.82 -14.94
CA PRO A 255 2.96 5.70 -13.53
C PRO A 255 2.97 7.06 -12.81
N MET A 256 1.87 7.81 -12.93
CA MET A 256 1.61 9.02 -12.17
C MET A 256 0.52 8.76 -11.13
N TYR A 257 0.64 9.40 -9.97
CA TYR A 257 -0.36 9.32 -8.91
C TYR A 257 -1.67 9.95 -9.36
N THR A 258 -2.72 9.13 -9.44
CA THR A 258 -4.09 9.54 -9.80
C THR A 258 -5.15 8.83 -8.96
N THR A 259 -4.73 8.13 -7.90
CA THR A 259 -5.61 7.42 -6.97
C THR A 259 -6.56 8.40 -6.29
N ILE A 260 -7.82 8.02 -6.19
CA ILE A 260 -8.89 8.87 -5.65
C ILE A 260 -8.94 8.72 -4.12
N GLY A 261 -9.24 9.82 -3.43
CA GLY A 261 -9.43 9.85 -1.97
C GLY A 261 -8.18 10.27 -1.19
N ASP A 262 -8.31 10.23 0.13
CA ASP A 262 -7.27 10.60 1.09
C ASP A 262 -6.57 9.37 1.72
N GLY A 263 -7.09 8.18 1.47
CA GLY A 263 -6.62 6.93 2.04
C GLY A 263 -7.07 6.69 3.50
N ILE A 264 -7.89 7.58 4.05
CA ILE A 264 -8.45 7.50 5.40
C ILE A 264 -9.91 7.05 5.33
N ARG A 265 -10.67 7.61 4.40
CA ARG A 265 -12.09 7.28 4.18
C ARG A 265 -12.26 6.65 2.81
N TYR A 266 -13.11 5.63 2.76
CA TYR A 266 -13.42 4.93 1.52
C TYR A 266 -14.93 4.90 1.31
N PRO A 267 -15.40 5.12 0.07
CA PRO A 267 -16.80 4.87 -0.26
C PRO A 267 -17.15 3.40 -0.02
N ILE A 268 -18.36 3.18 0.50
CA ILE A 268 -18.94 1.85 0.72
C ILE A 268 -20.12 1.62 -0.23
N SER A 269 -20.35 0.38 -0.61
CA SER A 269 -21.51 -0.03 -1.41
C SER A 269 -22.74 -0.14 -0.54
N PHE A 270 -23.80 0.56 -0.95
CA PHE A 270 -25.10 0.50 -0.27
C PHE A 270 -25.71 -0.91 -0.30
N GLU A 271 -25.53 -1.64 -1.39
CA GLU A 271 -26.02 -3.01 -1.54
C GLU A 271 -25.33 -3.95 -0.53
N HIS A 272 -24.00 -3.95 -0.49
CA HIS A 272 -23.23 -4.75 0.46
C HIS A 272 -23.44 -4.30 1.91
N TYR A 273 -23.69 -3.01 2.14
CA TYR A 273 -24.02 -2.51 3.46
C TYR A 273 -25.40 -3.01 3.94
N ASN A 274 -26.42 -3.02 3.08
CA ASN A 274 -27.72 -3.59 3.41
C ASN A 274 -27.63 -5.11 3.63
N GLU A 275 -26.85 -5.82 2.81
CA GLU A 275 -26.57 -7.25 3.02
C GLU A 275 -25.92 -7.49 4.39
N LEU A 276 -24.97 -6.64 4.76
CA LEU A 276 -24.35 -6.68 6.08
C LEU A 276 -25.37 -6.48 7.20
N GLN A 277 -26.25 -5.49 7.09
CA GLN A 277 -27.31 -5.23 8.08
C GLN A 277 -28.30 -6.38 8.21
N ASN A 278 -28.60 -7.09 7.12
CA ASN A 278 -29.49 -8.25 7.15
C ASN A 278 -28.84 -9.51 7.76
N THR A 279 -27.51 -9.51 7.88
CA THR A 279 -26.73 -10.62 8.48
C THR A 279 -26.53 -10.42 9.98
N ALA A 280 -26.77 -9.20 10.45
CA ALA A 280 -26.49 -8.74 11.79
C ALA A 280 -27.67 -9.09 12.74
#